data_AF-A0A923WW42-F1
#
_entry.id   AF-A0A923WW42-F1
#
_cell.length_a   1.000
_cell.length_b   1.000
_cell.length_c   1.000
_cell.angle_alpha   90.00
_cell.angle_beta   90.00
_cell.angle_gamma   90.00
#
_symmetry.space_group_name_H-M   'P 1'
#
loop_
_entity.id
_entity.type
_entity.pdbx_description
1 polymer ?
#
loop_
_entity_poly.entity_id
_entity_poly.type
_entity_poly.pdbx_seq_one_letter_code
_entity_poly.pdbx_strand_id
1 'polypeptide(L)'
;LMAHARGGGPIEMLLAAAAGAAVGGVIGYLSLLVRREGMRSWAEHAAEVVRLRNVLTYGGQLFLVLLLMMVFGQLDQFVIKGFHGDAAVAPYALVIKLQAMLIAPAITITSIVAPRIAGAGAAGAAAYRQWLAFFVIVQLGLCGMVGVVAPDLFAAINPDYRNDWGILLAMLPFLLLSGLATLPSVTMNQLGRARARQRIAIIAVLLNVVLDFSLVPSLNAYGAAIGTTVAYAWYVFAHHRLVERALLEQAVVRPPSLTPVLVRGLGLGAAAVVVGLALRPFAETLADGRAGSLLVILIAGVVPGLVYLALVVRLLRRGAPLTRPGSVDA
;
A
#
# COMPACT_ATOMS: atom_id res chain seq x y z
N LEU A 1 17.05 34.27 -12.50
CA LEU A 1 15.72 33.68 -12.84
C LEU A 1 15.32 32.58 -11.85
N MET A 2 15.53 32.80 -10.55
CA MET A 2 14.87 32.05 -9.49
C MET A 2 13.73 32.92 -8.99
N ALA A 3 12.59 32.86 -9.69
CA ALA A 3 11.36 33.37 -9.12
C ALA A 3 11.09 32.54 -7.88
N HIS A 4 11.10 33.20 -6.70
CA HIS A 4 10.43 32.70 -5.52
C HIS A 4 9.00 32.35 -5.92
N ALA A 5 8.75 31.09 -6.25
CA ALA A 5 7.44 30.51 -6.11
C ALA A 5 7.11 30.68 -4.63
N ARG A 6 6.39 31.74 -4.29
CA ARG A 6 5.73 31.89 -2.99
C ARG A 6 4.77 30.71 -2.95
N GLY A 7 5.28 29.59 -2.43
CA GLY A 7 4.51 28.37 -2.27
C GLY A 7 3.25 28.74 -1.53
N GLY A 8 2.12 28.45 -2.14
CA GLY A 8 0.83 28.78 -1.57
C GLY A 8 0.78 28.29 -0.14
N GLY A 9 0.41 29.19 0.77
CA GLY A 9 0.31 28.84 2.19
C GLY A 9 -0.65 27.66 2.41
N PRO A 10 -0.76 27.15 3.64
CA PRO A 10 -1.66 26.02 3.97
C PRO A 10 -3.10 26.21 3.45
N ILE A 11 -3.57 27.46 3.40
CA ILE A 11 -4.88 27.86 2.86
C ILE A 11 -4.99 27.57 1.37
N GLU A 12 -3.97 27.87 0.56
CA GLU A 12 -3.99 27.62 -0.88
C GLU A 12 -3.98 26.12 -1.20
N MET A 13 -3.27 25.31 -0.41
CA MET A 13 -3.34 23.84 -0.52
C MET A 13 -4.73 23.31 -0.20
N LEU A 14 -5.38 23.84 0.85
CA LEU A 14 -6.76 23.50 1.20
C LEU A 14 -7.73 23.89 0.09
N LEU A 15 -7.58 25.08 -0.50
CA LEU A 15 -8.40 25.54 -1.61
C LEU A 15 -8.20 24.68 -2.86
N ALA A 16 -6.95 24.31 -3.19
CA ALA A 16 -6.65 23.42 -4.30
C ALA A 16 -7.26 22.03 -4.11
N ALA A 17 -7.19 21.47 -2.90
CA ALA A 17 -7.81 20.20 -2.57
C ALA A 17 -9.35 20.27 -2.67
N ALA A 18 -9.95 21.34 -2.16
CA ALA A 18 -11.40 21.56 -2.25
C ALA A 18 -11.86 21.72 -3.69
N ALA A 19 -11.13 22.49 -4.52
CA ALA A 19 -11.40 22.65 -5.93
C ALA A 19 -11.31 21.31 -6.69
N GLY A 20 -10.26 20.51 -6.43
CA GLY A 20 -10.12 19.18 -7.02
C GLY A 20 -11.27 18.24 -6.66
N ALA A 21 -11.70 18.24 -5.39
CA ALA A 21 -12.84 17.46 -4.93
C ALA A 21 -14.16 17.91 -5.59
N ALA A 22 -14.37 19.23 -5.73
CA ALA A 22 -15.55 19.78 -6.39
C ALA A 22 -15.60 19.40 -7.87
N VAL A 23 -14.49 19.53 -8.61
CA VAL A 23 -14.40 19.11 -10.02
C VAL A 23 -14.67 17.61 -10.15
N GLY A 24 -14.08 16.77 -9.29
CA GLY A 24 -14.34 15.33 -9.29
C GLY A 24 -15.81 14.99 -9.01
N GLY A 25 -16.45 15.72 -8.08
CA GLY A 25 -17.87 15.58 -7.79
C GLY A 25 -18.77 15.96 -8.97
N VAL A 26 -18.45 17.06 -9.67
CA VAL A 26 -19.16 17.50 -10.87
C VAL A 26 -19.01 16.47 -11.99
N ILE A 27 -17.79 16.00 -12.28
CA ILE A 27 -17.56 14.97 -13.30
C ILE A 27 -18.31 13.68 -12.95
N GLY A 28 -18.26 13.27 -11.68
CA GLY A 28 -19.00 12.11 -11.17
C GLY A 28 -20.50 12.26 -11.41
N TYR A 29 -21.07 13.40 -11.03
CA TYR A 29 -22.48 13.70 -11.25
C TYR A 29 -22.85 13.73 -12.75
N LEU A 30 -22.05 14.39 -13.60
CA LEU A 30 -22.27 14.41 -15.05
C LEU A 30 -22.21 13.01 -15.66
N SER A 31 -21.27 12.17 -15.22
CA SER A 31 -21.16 10.77 -15.69
C SER A 31 -22.39 9.94 -15.32
N LEU A 32 -23.01 10.23 -14.17
CA LEU A 32 -24.29 9.66 -13.77
C LEU A 32 -25.41 10.21 -14.67
N LEU A 33 -25.44 11.51 -14.96
CA LEU A 33 -26.46 12.08 -15.85
C LEU A 33 -26.46 11.46 -17.25
N VAL A 34 -25.28 11.15 -17.81
CA VAL A 34 -25.15 10.50 -19.12
C VAL A 34 -25.64 9.03 -19.07
N ARG A 35 -25.63 8.37 -17.91
CA ARG A 35 -26.08 6.98 -17.72
C ARG A 35 -27.52 6.85 -17.21
N ARG A 36 -28.34 7.91 -17.36
CA ARG A 36 -29.68 8.05 -16.76
C ARG A 36 -30.66 6.91 -17.04
N GLU A 37 -30.65 6.33 -18.23
CA GLU A 37 -31.67 5.34 -18.65
C GLU A 37 -31.57 4.01 -17.89
N GLY A 38 -30.36 3.59 -17.47
CA GLY A 38 -30.16 2.37 -16.68
C GLY A 38 -30.25 2.57 -15.16
N MET A 39 -30.18 3.82 -14.68
CA MET A 39 -30.12 4.10 -13.24
C MET A 39 -31.45 4.43 -12.59
N ARG A 40 -32.47 4.83 -13.36
CA ARG A 40 -33.77 5.19 -12.78
C ARG A 40 -34.42 3.99 -12.10
N SER A 41 -34.39 2.83 -12.77
CA SER A 41 -34.81 1.54 -12.20
C SER A 41 -33.94 1.09 -11.02
N TRP A 42 -32.63 1.36 -11.09
CA TRP A 42 -31.67 1.03 -10.02
C TRP A 42 -31.86 1.90 -8.78
N ALA A 43 -32.16 3.20 -8.94
CA ALA A 43 -32.39 4.14 -7.86
C ALA A 43 -33.72 3.85 -7.15
N GLU A 44 -34.76 3.46 -7.89
CA GLU A 44 -36.03 3.01 -7.32
C GLU A 44 -35.85 1.73 -6.49
N HIS A 45 -35.14 0.72 -7.03
CA HIS A 45 -34.78 -0.49 -6.27
C HIS A 45 -33.86 -0.19 -5.07
N ALA A 46 -32.89 0.70 -5.22
CA ALA A 46 -31.97 1.04 -4.14
C ALA A 46 -32.68 1.82 -3.03
N ALA A 47 -33.62 2.71 -3.35
CA ALA A 47 -34.42 3.43 -2.35
C ALA A 47 -35.31 2.48 -1.55
N GLU A 48 -35.78 1.40 -2.18
CA GLU A 48 -36.59 0.36 -1.53
C GLU A 48 -35.74 -0.57 -0.62
N VAL A 49 -34.52 -0.91 -1.06
CA VAL A 49 -33.66 -1.90 -0.39
C VAL A 49 -32.68 -1.26 0.63
N VAL A 50 -32.21 -0.03 0.38
CA VAL A 50 -31.11 0.58 1.14
C VAL A 50 -31.65 1.57 2.18
N ARG A 51 -31.74 1.10 3.43
CA ARG A 51 -32.10 1.95 4.57
C ARG A 51 -30.98 2.95 4.88
N LEU A 52 -31.30 4.25 4.94
CA LEU A 52 -30.36 5.33 5.31
C LEU A 52 -29.56 5.03 6.58
N ARG A 53 -30.21 4.44 7.60
CA ARG A 53 -29.56 4.00 8.84
C ARG A 53 -28.39 3.04 8.58
N ASN A 54 -28.52 2.12 7.64
CA ASN A 54 -27.47 1.15 7.32
C ASN A 54 -26.29 1.85 6.64
N VAL A 55 -26.56 2.78 5.72
CA VAL A 55 -25.55 3.61 5.06
C VAL A 55 -24.78 4.44 6.09
N LEU A 56 -25.48 5.15 6.97
CA LEU A 56 -24.87 5.98 8.00
C LEU A 56 -24.06 5.15 9.00
N THR A 57 -24.58 4.00 9.43
CA THR A 57 -23.88 3.12 10.38
C THR A 57 -22.61 2.55 9.75
N TYR A 58 -22.70 2.06 8.52
CA TYR A 58 -21.57 1.50 7.79
C TYR A 58 -20.53 2.58 7.42
N GLY A 59 -20.98 3.72 6.91
CA GLY A 59 -20.15 4.88 6.59
C GLY A 59 -19.45 5.43 7.83
N GLY A 60 -20.13 5.51 8.97
CA GLY A 60 -19.54 5.94 10.24
C GLY A 60 -18.41 5.01 10.72
N GLN A 61 -18.56 3.69 10.54
CA GLN A 61 -17.49 2.73 10.87
C GLN A 61 -16.27 2.92 9.97
N LEU A 62 -16.47 3.13 8.66
CA LEU A 62 -15.38 3.39 7.73
C LEU A 62 -14.71 4.74 7.99
N PHE A 63 -15.49 5.78 8.31
CA PHE A 63 -14.96 7.08 8.70
C PHE A 63 -14.06 6.98 9.92
N LEU A 64 -14.49 6.25 10.95
CA LEU A 64 -13.67 6.03 12.14
C LEU A 64 -12.39 5.24 11.82
N VAL A 65 -12.44 4.25 10.92
CA VAL A 65 -11.22 3.58 10.45
C VAL A 65 -10.27 4.56 9.77
N LEU A 66 -10.78 5.47 8.93
CA LEU A 66 -9.95 6.49 8.27
C LEU A 66 -9.32 7.44 9.30
N LEU A 67 -10.08 7.88 10.30
CA LEU A 67 -9.57 8.70 11.39
C LEU A 67 -8.46 7.98 12.18
N LEU A 68 -8.69 6.72 12.53
CA LEU A 68 -7.70 5.89 13.25
C LEU A 68 -6.42 5.73 12.44
N MET A 69 -6.52 5.48 11.13
CA MET A 69 -5.37 5.35 10.25
C MET A 69 -4.65 6.69 10.01
N MET A 70 -5.38 7.81 10.04
CA MET A 70 -4.79 9.14 9.99
C MET A 70 -3.98 9.41 11.27
N VAL A 71 -4.54 9.09 12.45
CA VAL A 71 -3.81 9.18 13.72
C VAL A 71 -2.57 8.28 13.69
N PHE A 72 -2.73 7.03 13.28
CA PHE A 72 -1.64 6.06 13.11
C PHE A 72 -0.50 6.66 12.28
N GLY A 73 -0.81 7.20 11.10
CA GLY A 73 0.21 7.72 10.18
C GLY A 73 0.93 8.99 10.65
N GLN A 74 0.45 9.65 11.70
CA GLN A 74 1.06 10.87 12.25
C GLN A 74 1.71 10.63 13.63
N LEU A 75 1.28 9.57 14.34
CA LEU A 75 1.67 9.32 15.72
C LEU A 75 3.19 9.23 15.89
N ASP A 76 3.85 8.42 15.06
CA ASP A 76 5.30 8.22 15.11
C ASP A 76 6.06 9.55 15.08
N GLN A 77 5.67 10.47 14.19
CA GLN A 77 6.32 11.77 14.03
C GLN A 77 6.12 12.66 15.25
N PHE A 78 4.93 12.63 15.86
CA PHE A 78 4.67 13.36 17.11
C PHE A 78 5.47 12.79 18.29
N VAL A 79 5.58 11.47 18.41
CA VAL A 79 6.34 10.84 19.49
C VAL A 79 7.84 11.09 19.32
N ILE A 80 8.39 10.90 18.12
CA ILE A 80 9.80 11.24 17.81
C ILE A 80 10.07 12.70 18.12
N LYS A 81 9.22 13.61 17.66
CA LYS A 81 9.34 15.05 17.95
C LYS A 81 9.33 15.33 19.45
N GLY A 82 8.43 14.69 20.19
CA GLY A 82 8.27 14.90 21.62
C GLY A 82 9.50 14.52 22.45
N PHE A 83 10.21 13.46 22.06
CA PHE A 83 11.40 12.97 22.78
C PHE A 83 12.74 13.49 22.23
N HIS A 84 12.84 13.70 20.91
CA HIS A 84 14.11 13.95 20.22
C HIS A 84 14.14 15.26 19.41
N GLY A 85 13.04 16.02 19.39
CA GLY A 85 12.95 17.31 18.69
C GLY A 85 12.67 17.21 17.19
N ASP A 86 12.52 18.37 16.55
CA ASP A 86 12.05 18.47 15.16
C ASP A 86 13.02 17.86 14.13
N ALA A 87 14.33 18.01 14.35
CA ALA A 87 15.34 17.52 13.42
C ALA A 87 15.31 15.98 13.27
N ALA A 88 15.00 15.26 14.35
CA ALA A 88 14.93 13.80 14.36
C ALA A 88 13.77 13.24 13.53
N VAL A 89 12.74 14.05 13.27
CA VAL A 89 11.56 13.63 12.49
C VAL A 89 11.85 13.61 10.99
N ALA A 90 12.79 14.44 10.50
CA ALA A 90 12.93 14.68 9.07
C ALA A 90 13.28 13.41 8.25
N PRO A 91 14.24 12.55 8.67
CA PRO A 91 14.51 11.30 7.97
C PRO A 91 13.33 10.33 8.01
N TYR A 92 12.61 10.27 9.13
CA TYR A 92 11.43 9.41 9.25
C TYR A 92 10.30 9.86 8.32
N ALA A 93 9.99 11.15 8.32
CA ALA A 93 8.98 11.76 7.46
C ALA A 93 9.31 11.56 5.96
N LEU A 94 10.59 11.55 5.61
CA LEU A 94 11.04 11.23 4.27
C LEU A 94 10.62 9.81 3.85
N VAL A 95 10.86 8.83 4.72
CA VAL A 95 10.48 7.43 4.46
C VAL A 95 8.98 7.27 4.33
N ILE A 96 8.18 7.94 5.18
CA ILE A 96 6.71 7.92 5.08
C ILE A 96 6.24 8.46 3.72
N LYS A 97 6.84 9.55 3.23
CA LYS A 97 6.52 10.08 1.89
C LYS A 97 6.88 9.11 0.77
N LEU A 98 8.06 8.48 0.85
CA LEU A 98 8.47 7.44 -0.10
C LEU A 98 7.49 6.25 -0.06
N GLN A 99 7.08 5.82 1.12
CA GLN A 99 6.10 4.75 1.30
C GLN A 99 4.76 5.09 0.63
N ALA A 100 4.27 6.31 0.76
CA ALA A 100 3.03 6.76 0.12
C ALA A 100 3.10 6.68 -1.42
N MET A 101 4.27 6.94 -2.00
CA MET A 101 4.49 6.78 -3.45
C MET A 101 4.53 5.29 -3.85
N LEU A 102 5.19 4.46 -3.04
CA LEU A 102 5.37 3.02 -3.32
C LEU A 102 4.08 2.21 -3.16
N ILE A 103 3.15 2.63 -2.30
CA ILE A 103 1.87 1.95 -2.08
C ILE A 103 0.79 2.32 -3.12
N ALA A 104 0.93 3.43 -3.84
CA ALA A 104 -0.09 3.90 -4.78
C ALA A 104 -0.50 2.85 -5.84
N PRO A 105 0.42 2.10 -6.48
CA PRO A 105 0.05 1.04 -7.42
C PRO A 105 -0.76 -0.08 -6.77
N ALA A 106 -0.38 -0.47 -5.53
CA ALA A 106 -1.09 -1.49 -4.76
C ALA A 106 -2.55 -1.08 -4.48
N ILE A 107 -2.79 0.19 -4.13
CA ILE A 107 -4.14 0.74 -3.94
C ILE A 107 -4.94 0.69 -5.24
N THR A 108 -4.36 1.13 -6.36
CA THR A 108 -5.01 1.15 -7.68
C THR A 108 -5.40 -0.25 -8.14
N ILE A 109 -4.51 -1.22 -8.01
CA ILE A 109 -4.83 -2.61 -8.38
C ILE A 109 -5.92 -3.16 -7.45
N THR A 110 -5.79 -2.91 -6.15
CA THR A 110 -6.75 -3.37 -5.14
C THR A 110 -8.17 -2.88 -5.41
N SER A 111 -8.35 -1.60 -5.80
CA SER A 111 -9.67 -1.04 -6.05
C SER A 111 -10.41 -1.72 -7.22
N ILE A 112 -9.66 -2.30 -8.16
CA ILE A 112 -10.20 -3.05 -9.31
C ILE A 112 -10.50 -4.50 -8.93
N VAL A 113 -9.60 -5.15 -8.17
CA VAL A 113 -9.68 -6.60 -7.93
C VAL A 113 -10.53 -6.96 -6.72
N ALA A 114 -10.58 -6.13 -5.68
CA ALA A 114 -11.29 -6.43 -4.45
C ALA A 114 -12.81 -6.63 -4.64
N PRO A 115 -13.53 -5.79 -5.43
CA PRO A 115 -14.95 -6.04 -5.70
C PRO A 115 -15.18 -7.36 -6.46
N ARG A 116 -14.27 -7.71 -7.38
CA ARG A 116 -14.35 -8.98 -8.14
C ARG A 116 -14.13 -10.19 -7.26
N ILE A 117 -13.18 -10.10 -6.33
CA ILE A 117 -12.92 -11.16 -5.33
C ILE A 117 -14.16 -11.37 -4.45
N ALA A 118 -14.74 -10.30 -3.92
CA ALA A 118 -15.91 -10.37 -3.05
C ALA A 118 -17.17 -10.87 -3.78
N GLY A 119 -17.33 -10.54 -5.06
CA GLY A 119 -18.47 -10.97 -5.88
C GLY A 119 -18.32 -12.35 -6.54
N ALA A 120 -17.15 -12.99 -6.47
CA ALA A 120 -16.86 -14.24 -7.19
C ALA A 120 -17.40 -15.51 -6.49
N GLY A 121 -18.08 -15.39 -5.35
CA GLY A 121 -18.62 -16.52 -4.60
C GLY A 121 -17.57 -17.60 -4.34
N ALA A 122 -17.85 -18.83 -4.78
CA ALA A 122 -16.98 -19.98 -4.57
C ALA A 122 -15.55 -19.84 -5.14
N ALA A 123 -15.35 -19.01 -6.17
CA ALA A 123 -14.03 -18.74 -6.75
C ALA A 123 -13.25 -17.62 -6.03
N GLY A 124 -13.90 -16.86 -5.14
CA GLY A 124 -13.32 -15.70 -4.48
C GLY A 124 -12.08 -16.02 -3.65
N ALA A 125 -12.07 -17.15 -2.93
CA ALA A 125 -10.93 -17.58 -2.11
C ALA A 125 -9.67 -17.85 -2.96
N ALA A 126 -9.83 -18.50 -4.11
CA ALA A 126 -8.71 -18.78 -5.02
C ALA A 126 -8.17 -17.49 -5.66
N ALA A 127 -9.07 -16.61 -6.13
CA ALA A 127 -8.69 -15.30 -6.67
C ALA A 127 -7.96 -14.44 -5.62
N TYR A 128 -8.48 -14.39 -4.40
CA TYR A 128 -7.86 -13.65 -3.30
C TYR A 128 -6.44 -14.13 -3.00
N ARG A 129 -6.25 -15.45 -2.90
CA ARG A 129 -4.94 -16.07 -2.69
C ARG A 129 -3.97 -15.75 -3.82
N GLN A 130 -4.41 -15.88 -5.08
CA GLN A 130 -3.59 -15.57 -6.24
C GLN A 130 -3.13 -14.11 -6.25
N TRP A 131 -4.04 -13.17 -5.99
CA TRP A 131 -3.70 -11.74 -5.88
C TRP A 131 -2.80 -11.48 -4.69
N LEU A 132 -3.05 -12.08 -3.53
CA LEU A 132 -2.18 -11.93 -2.36
C LEU A 132 -0.74 -12.39 -2.66
N ALA A 133 -0.57 -13.53 -3.35
CA ALA A 133 0.74 -13.99 -3.78
C ALA A 133 1.43 -13.00 -4.73
N PHE A 134 0.68 -12.42 -5.69
CA PHE A 134 1.21 -11.37 -6.55
C PHE A 134 1.70 -10.16 -5.75
N PHE A 135 0.91 -9.68 -4.79
CA PHE A 135 1.30 -8.56 -3.92
C PHE A 135 2.55 -8.88 -3.09
N VAL A 136 2.64 -10.08 -2.51
CA VAL A 136 3.84 -10.54 -1.78
C VAL A 136 5.07 -10.51 -2.65
N ILE A 137 4.99 -11.09 -3.84
CA ILE A 137 6.11 -11.16 -4.77
C ILE A 137 6.53 -9.74 -5.18
N VAL A 138 5.59 -8.93 -5.70
CA VAL A 138 5.89 -7.58 -6.16
C VAL A 138 6.48 -6.71 -5.04
N GLN A 139 5.87 -6.71 -3.85
CA GLN A 139 6.34 -5.86 -2.76
C GLN A 139 7.68 -6.32 -2.19
N LEU A 140 7.98 -7.61 -2.15
CA LEU A 140 9.30 -8.09 -1.71
C LEU A 140 10.39 -7.67 -2.68
N GLY A 141 10.17 -7.82 -3.99
CA GLY A 141 11.14 -7.36 -4.97
C GLY A 141 11.32 -5.85 -4.93
N LEU A 142 10.23 -5.09 -4.77
CA LEU A 142 10.27 -3.63 -4.61
C LEU A 142 11.07 -3.22 -3.37
N CYS A 143 10.82 -3.83 -2.21
CA CYS A 143 11.57 -3.56 -0.99
C CYS A 143 13.06 -3.91 -1.13
N GLY A 144 13.37 -5.02 -1.82
CA GLY A 144 14.74 -5.38 -2.16
C GLY A 144 15.42 -4.31 -3.01
N MET A 145 14.77 -3.86 -4.08
CA MET A 145 15.29 -2.78 -4.94
C MET A 145 15.51 -1.48 -4.17
N VAL A 146 14.53 -1.07 -3.36
CA VAL A 146 14.64 0.12 -2.50
C VAL A 146 15.81 0.00 -1.54
N GLY A 147 16.03 -1.19 -0.96
CA GLY A 147 17.18 -1.46 -0.10
C GLY A 147 18.53 -1.29 -0.82
N VAL A 148 18.63 -1.75 -2.07
CA VAL A 148 19.86 -1.60 -2.89
C VAL A 148 20.23 -0.13 -3.08
N VAL A 149 19.26 0.74 -3.33
CA VAL A 149 19.47 2.16 -3.66
C VAL A 149 19.18 3.12 -2.50
N ALA A 150 19.01 2.61 -1.27
CA ALA A 150 18.59 3.40 -0.12
C ALA A 150 19.48 4.63 0.19
N PRO A 151 20.84 4.53 0.20
CA PRO A 151 21.71 5.68 0.42
C PRO A 151 21.54 6.77 -0.65
N ASP A 152 21.31 6.34 -1.90
CA ASP A 152 21.22 7.22 -3.06
C ASP A 152 19.85 7.89 -3.16
N LEU A 153 18.77 7.21 -2.72
CA LEU A 153 17.46 7.82 -2.54
C LEU A 153 17.50 8.98 -1.54
N PHE A 154 18.19 8.79 -0.41
CA PHE A 154 18.33 9.85 0.60
C PHE A 154 19.20 11.00 0.07
N ALA A 155 20.36 10.67 -0.51
CA ALA A 155 21.29 11.66 -1.07
C ALA A 155 20.68 12.48 -2.23
N ALA A 156 19.82 11.87 -3.04
CA ALA A 156 19.13 12.55 -4.14
C ALA A 156 18.13 13.61 -3.66
N ILE A 157 17.56 13.43 -2.46
CA ILE A 157 16.60 14.39 -1.88
C ILE A 157 17.35 15.46 -1.10
N ASN A 158 18.27 15.06 -0.22
CA ASN A 158 19.22 15.95 0.42
C ASN A 158 20.52 15.19 0.70
N PRO A 159 21.70 15.64 0.22
CA PRO A 159 22.98 15.01 0.52
C PRO A 159 23.26 14.83 2.01
N ASP A 160 22.75 15.71 2.87
CA ASP A 160 22.95 15.62 4.33
C ASP A 160 22.27 14.38 4.92
N TYR A 161 21.22 13.88 4.27
CA TYR A 161 20.52 12.67 4.70
C TYR A 161 21.20 11.39 4.22
N ARG A 162 22.31 11.47 3.47
CA ARG A 162 22.97 10.26 2.91
C ARG A 162 23.31 9.22 3.97
N ASN A 163 23.51 9.61 5.24
CA ASN A 163 23.81 8.70 6.34
C ASN A 163 22.59 8.19 7.11
N ASP A 164 21.38 8.73 6.85
CA ASP A 164 20.15 8.38 7.57
C ASP A 164 19.34 7.25 6.90
N TRP A 165 19.83 6.71 5.78
CA TRP A 165 19.19 5.62 5.03
C TRP A 165 18.93 4.34 5.86
N GLY A 166 19.61 4.19 7.00
CA GLY A 166 19.34 3.10 7.95
C GLY A 166 17.90 3.08 8.46
N ILE A 167 17.25 4.25 8.57
CA ILE A 167 15.83 4.34 8.96
C ILE A 167 14.93 3.77 7.85
N LEU A 168 15.26 4.03 6.58
CA LEU A 168 14.54 3.42 5.45
C LEU A 168 14.65 1.89 5.49
N LEU A 169 15.83 1.35 5.77
CA LEU A 169 16.00 -0.10 5.93
C LEU A 169 15.18 -0.65 7.09
N ALA A 170 15.18 0.03 8.24
CA ALA A 170 14.39 -0.36 9.40
C ALA A 170 12.88 -0.36 9.10
N MET A 171 12.42 0.50 8.18
CA MET A 171 11.02 0.56 7.74
C MET A 171 10.68 -0.35 6.57
N LEU A 172 11.65 -1.03 5.91
CA LEU A 172 11.34 -1.95 4.81
C LEU A 172 10.29 -3.03 5.17
N PRO A 173 10.31 -3.65 6.37
CA PRO A 173 9.26 -4.57 6.78
C PRO A 173 7.88 -3.91 6.81
N PHE A 174 7.78 -2.68 7.31
CA PHE A 174 6.54 -1.90 7.25
C PHE A 174 6.13 -1.55 5.82
N LEU A 175 7.06 -1.13 4.95
CA LEU A 175 6.78 -0.84 3.53
C LEU A 175 6.17 -2.07 2.85
N LEU A 176 6.76 -3.25 3.07
CA LEU A 176 6.23 -4.53 2.62
C LEU A 176 4.79 -4.74 3.13
N LEU A 177 4.60 -4.71 4.45
CA LEU A 177 3.30 -4.95 5.08
C LEU A 177 2.24 -3.95 4.63
N SER A 178 2.60 -2.69 4.44
CA SER A 178 1.68 -1.63 4.04
C SER A 178 1.10 -1.89 2.65
N GLY A 179 1.92 -2.34 1.69
CA GLY A 179 1.44 -2.78 0.39
C GLY A 179 0.56 -4.02 0.46
N LEU A 180 0.91 -4.98 1.32
CA LEU A 180 0.09 -6.18 1.53
C LEU A 180 -1.24 -5.88 2.19
N ALA A 181 -1.31 -4.84 3.02
CA ALA A 181 -2.49 -4.47 3.77
C ALA A 181 -3.65 -3.99 2.88
N THR A 182 -3.37 -3.44 1.70
CA THR A 182 -4.40 -2.85 0.83
C THR A 182 -5.43 -3.90 0.41
N LEU A 183 -4.97 -5.04 -0.12
CA LEU A 183 -5.84 -6.08 -0.66
C LEU A 183 -6.84 -6.63 0.38
N PRO A 184 -6.41 -7.18 1.54
CA PRO A 184 -7.33 -7.71 2.51
C PRO A 184 -8.20 -6.62 3.16
N SER A 185 -7.66 -5.42 3.44
CA SER A 185 -8.45 -4.36 4.07
C SER A 185 -9.57 -3.81 3.18
N VAL A 186 -9.30 -3.64 1.89
CA VAL A 186 -10.33 -3.21 0.92
C VAL A 186 -11.31 -4.35 0.63
N THR A 187 -10.83 -5.58 0.44
CA THR A 187 -11.71 -6.76 0.25
C THR A 187 -12.66 -6.92 1.44
N MET A 188 -12.20 -6.67 2.66
CA MET A 188 -13.04 -6.69 3.86
C MET A 188 -14.17 -5.67 3.83
N ASN A 189 -13.96 -4.48 3.25
CA ASN A 189 -15.03 -3.51 3.02
C ASN A 189 -16.03 -4.05 1.98
N GLN A 190 -15.54 -4.67 0.90
CA GLN A 190 -16.41 -5.23 -0.13
C GLN A 190 -17.25 -6.42 0.39
N LEU A 191 -16.75 -7.12 1.41
CA LEU A 191 -17.49 -8.16 2.13
C LEU A 191 -18.44 -7.61 3.22
N GLY A 192 -18.59 -6.29 3.34
CA GLY A 192 -19.47 -5.65 4.33
C GLY A 192 -18.99 -5.76 5.78
N ARG A 193 -17.73 -6.12 6.03
CA ARG A 193 -17.20 -6.39 7.38
C ARG A 193 -16.53 -5.16 8.03
N ALA A 194 -17.06 -3.96 7.82
CA ALA A 194 -16.48 -2.70 8.32
C ALA A 194 -16.29 -2.67 9.85
N ARG A 195 -17.24 -3.21 10.62
CA ARG A 195 -17.14 -3.27 12.09
C ARG A 195 -15.93 -4.08 12.57
N ALA A 196 -15.61 -5.18 11.89
CA ALA A 196 -14.45 -5.99 12.26
C ALA A 196 -13.14 -5.31 11.83
N ARG A 197 -13.13 -4.63 10.68
CA ARG A 197 -11.99 -3.77 10.27
C ARG A 197 -11.72 -2.65 11.28
N GLN A 198 -12.77 -2.00 11.78
CA GLN A 198 -12.65 -0.99 12.84
C GLN A 198 -11.97 -1.54 14.09
N ARG A 199 -12.38 -2.72 14.57
CA ARG A 199 -11.74 -3.36 15.74
C ARG A 199 -10.26 -3.65 15.49
N ILE A 200 -9.90 -4.13 14.30
CA ILE A 200 -8.50 -4.38 13.95
C ILE A 200 -7.70 -3.07 13.94
N ALA A 201 -8.26 -2.00 13.37
CA ALA A 201 -7.63 -0.69 13.34
C ALA A 201 -7.38 -0.12 14.74
N ILE A 202 -8.36 -0.23 15.64
CA ILE A 202 -8.20 0.19 17.04
C ILE A 202 -7.03 -0.54 17.70
N ILE A 203 -6.95 -1.86 17.57
CA ILE A 203 -5.87 -2.65 18.17
C ILE A 203 -4.52 -2.28 17.55
N ALA A 204 -4.45 -2.07 16.23
CA ALA A 204 -3.21 -1.65 15.57
C ALA A 204 -2.71 -0.30 16.10
N VAL A 205 -3.60 0.70 16.24
CA VAL A 205 -3.25 2.01 16.82
C VAL A 205 -2.76 1.85 18.26
N LEU A 206 -3.47 1.06 19.09
CA LEU A 206 -3.05 0.84 20.47
C LEU A 206 -1.67 0.16 20.57
N LEU A 207 -1.39 -0.83 19.72
CA LEU A 207 -0.09 -1.48 19.66
C LEU A 207 1.02 -0.48 19.28
N ASN A 208 0.80 0.34 18.26
CA ASN A 208 1.75 1.35 17.83
C ASN A 208 2.00 2.39 18.93
N VAL A 209 0.95 2.95 19.54
CA VAL A 209 1.07 3.86 20.70
C VAL A 209 1.94 3.24 21.80
N VAL A 210 1.61 2.03 22.26
CA VAL A 210 2.34 1.40 23.35
C VAL A 210 3.81 1.19 22.99
N LEU A 211 4.10 0.70 21.78
CA LEU A 211 5.46 0.44 21.33
C LEU A 211 6.25 1.73 21.11
N ASP A 212 5.65 2.78 20.54
CA ASP A 212 6.36 4.03 20.28
C ASP A 212 6.77 4.71 21.59
N PHE A 213 5.83 4.85 22.54
CA PHE A 213 6.15 5.43 23.85
C PHE A 213 7.16 4.60 24.64
N SER A 214 7.28 3.31 24.36
CA SER A 214 8.25 2.42 25.02
C SER A 214 9.62 2.42 24.35
N LEU A 215 9.67 2.44 23.01
CA LEU A 215 10.89 2.22 22.22
C LEU A 215 11.53 3.50 21.71
N VAL A 216 10.73 4.53 21.35
CA VAL A 216 11.25 5.79 20.80
C VAL A 216 12.19 6.51 21.76
N PRO A 217 11.97 6.56 23.09
CA PRO A 217 12.91 7.23 23.99
C PRO A 217 14.34 6.70 23.90
N SER A 218 14.52 5.38 23.77
CA SER A 218 15.83 4.73 23.70
C SER A 218 16.36 4.53 22.27
N LEU A 219 15.49 4.34 21.28
CA LEU A 219 15.86 3.96 19.91
C LEU A 219 15.55 5.04 18.86
N ASN A 220 15.02 6.19 19.28
CA ASN A 220 14.64 7.29 18.38
C ASN A 220 13.74 6.79 17.23
N ALA A 221 13.94 7.24 15.99
CA ALA A 221 13.17 6.85 14.82
C ALA A 221 13.16 5.33 14.53
N TYR A 222 14.19 4.59 14.96
CA TYR A 222 14.19 3.13 14.83
C TYR A 222 13.15 2.47 15.74
N GLY A 223 12.90 3.05 16.93
CA GLY A 223 11.86 2.60 17.84
C GLY A 223 10.47 2.70 17.20
N ALA A 224 10.18 3.84 16.56
CA ALA A 224 8.95 4.04 15.81
C ALA A 224 8.82 3.07 14.62
N ALA A 225 9.90 2.87 13.86
CA ALA A 225 9.90 1.92 12.74
C ALA A 225 9.54 0.48 13.19
N ILE A 226 10.05 0.03 14.35
CA ILE A 226 9.71 -1.26 14.94
C ILE A 226 8.26 -1.28 15.41
N GLY A 227 7.82 -0.26 16.15
CA GLY A 227 6.44 -0.13 16.64
C GLY A 227 5.41 -0.20 15.53
N THR A 228 5.60 0.62 14.50
CA THR A 228 4.76 0.65 13.29
C THR A 228 4.78 -0.69 12.55
N THR A 229 5.94 -1.33 12.40
CA THR A 229 6.05 -2.66 11.75
C THR A 229 5.23 -3.71 12.49
N VAL A 230 5.36 -3.79 13.81
CA VAL A 230 4.63 -4.77 14.63
C VAL A 230 3.13 -4.54 14.57
N ALA A 231 2.69 -3.28 14.68
CA ALA A 231 1.29 -2.93 14.59
C ALA A 231 0.69 -3.24 13.20
N TYR A 232 1.44 -2.98 12.12
CA TYR A 232 1.02 -3.36 10.77
C TYR A 232 1.04 -4.88 10.53
N ALA A 233 1.96 -5.61 11.14
CA ALA A 233 1.98 -7.07 11.06
C ALA A 233 0.69 -7.66 11.64
N TRP A 234 0.26 -7.16 12.80
CA TRP A 234 -1.06 -7.45 13.37
C TRP A 234 -2.19 -7.06 12.40
N TYR A 235 -2.17 -5.82 11.90
CA TYR A 235 -3.21 -5.30 11.02
C TYR A 235 -3.39 -6.19 9.77
N VAL A 236 -2.31 -6.53 9.08
CA VAL A 236 -2.32 -7.38 7.88
C VAL A 236 -2.80 -8.79 8.22
N PHE A 237 -2.23 -9.40 9.25
CA PHE A 237 -2.55 -10.77 9.64
C PHE A 237 -4.03 -10.93 10.02
N ALA A 238 -4.56 -10.03 10.84
CA ALA A 238 -5.94 -10.05 11.29
C ALA A 238 -6.92 -9.87 10.11
N HIS A 239 -6.62 -8.94 9.20
CA HIS A 239 -7.43 -8.75 7.99
C HIS A 239 -7.39 -9.98 7.09
N HIS A 240 -6.20 -10.53 6.83
CA HIS A 240 -6.02 -11.71 6.00
C HIS A 240 -6.81 -12.91 6.54
N ARG A 241 -6.68 -13.22 7.84
CA ARG A 241 -7.41 -14.31 8.51
C ARG A 241 -8.92 -14.17 8.36
N LEU A 242 -9.46 -12.95 8.52
CA LEU A 242 -10.91 -12.74 8.43
C LEU A 242 -11.43 -12.80 6.99
N VAL A 243 -10.69 -12.24 6.03
CA VAL A 243 -11.06 -12.31 4.61
C VAL A 243 -10.98 -13.75 4.12
N GLU A 244 -9.91 -14.47 4.45
CA GLU A 244 -9.75 -15.87 4.04
C GLU A 244 -10.87 -16.74 4.60
N ARG A 245 -11.22 -16.60 5.88
CA ARG A 245 -12.37 -17.30 6.47
C ARG A 245 -13.67 -16.99 5.76
N ALA A 246 -13.95 -15.70 5.53
CA ALA A 246 -15.19 -15.27 4.87
C ALA A 246 -15.32 -15.80 3.44
N LEU A 247 -14.21 -15.91 2.71
CA LEU A 247 -14.20 -16.44 1.35
C LEU A 247 -14.21 -17.98 1.32
N LEU A 248 -13.57 -18.64 2.28
CA LEU A 248 -13.61 -20.10 2.41
C LEU A 248 -14.98 -20.61 2.83
N GLU A 249 -15.75 -19.85 3.62
CA GLU A 249 -17.16 -20.13 3.92
C GLU A 249 -18.02 -20.23 2.65
N GLN A 250 -17.60 -19.57 1.56
CA GLN A 250 -18.29 -19.59 0.26
C GLN A 250 -17.69 -20.62 -0.72
N ALA A 251 -16.52 -21.19 -0.41
CA ALA A 251 -15.76 -22.00 -1.33
C ALA A 251 -16.24 -23.46 -1.35
N VAL A 252 -16.45 -24.00 -2.55
CA VAL A 252 -16.78 -25.42 -2.75
C VAL A 252 -15.51 -26.29 -2.79
N VAL A 253 -14.38 -25.74 -3.24
CA VAL A 253 -13.12 -26.46 -3.42
C VAL A 253 -11.99 -25.73 -2.70
N ARG A 254 -11.09 -26.48 -2.06
CA ARG A 254 -9.90 -25.90 -1.43
C ARG A 254 -9.02 -25.25 -2.51
N PRO A 255 -8.58 -23.99 -2.32
CA PRO A 255 -7.72 -23.33 -3.30
C PRO A 255 -6.38 -24.05 -3.45
N PRO A 256 -5.75 -23.98 -4.63
CA PRO A 256 -4.44 -24.58 -4.87
C PRO A 256 -3.35 -23.97 -3.97
N SER A 257 -2.29 -24.74 -3.74
CA SER A 257 -1.11 -24.27 -3.00
C SER A 257 -0.38 -23.18 -3.78
N LEU A 258 -0.08 -22.07 -3.11
CA LEU A 258 0.66 -20.94 -3.68
C LEU A 258 2.18 -21.07 -3.53
N THR A 259 2.64 -22.07 -2.78
CA THR A 259 4.05 -22.31 -2.47
C THR A 259 4.98 -22.22 -3.70
N PRO A 260 4.71 -22.89 -4.84
CA PRO A 260 5.61 -22.81 -5.99
C PRO A 260 5.66 -21.42 -6.63
N VAL A 261 4.54 -20.68 -6.60
CA VAL A 261 4.49 -19.31 -7.12
C VAL A 261 5.29 -18.37 -6.23
N LEU A 262 5.13 -18.50 -4.91
CA LEU A 262 5.90 -17.73 -3.92
C LEU A 262 7.39 -18.02 -4.03
N VAL A 263 7.80 -19.30 -4.06
CA VAL A 263 9.22 -19.69 -4.16
C VAL A 263 9.86 -19.11 -5.43
N ARG A 264 9.19 -19.24 -6.59
CA ARG A 264 9.70 -18.68 -7.86
C ARG A 264 9.76 -17.15 -7.84
N GLY A 265 8.72 -16.49 -7.30
CA GLY A 265 8.70 -15.04 -7.17
C GLY A 265 9.79 -14.51 -6.24
N LEU A 266 10.02 -15.18 -5.10
CA LEU A 266 11.12 -14.88 -4.19
C LEU A 266 12.48 -15.05 -4.86
N GLY A 267 12.68 -16.14 -5.60
CA GLY A 267 13.90 -16.37 -6.36
C GLY A 267 14.17 -15.28 -7.40
N LEU A 268 13.14 -14.84 -8.13
CA LEU A 268 13.23 -13.72 -9.07
C LEU A 268 13.57 -12.40 -8.36
N GLY A 269 13.00 -12.16 -7.17
CA GLY A 269 13.26 -10.94 -6.39
C GLY A 269 14.69 -10.91 -5.88
N ALA A 270 15.18 -12.03 -5.35
CA ALA A 270 16.58 -12.18 -4.93
C ALA A 270 17.54 -11.99 -6.11
N ALA A 271 17.25 -12.58 -7.27
CA ALA A 271 18.05 -12.39 -8.48
C ALA A 271 18.10 -10.92 -8.92
N ALA A 272 16.97 -10.21 -8.87
CA ALA A 272 16.93 -8.79 -9.19
C ALA A 272 17.80 -7.96 -8.23
N VAL A 273 17.76 -8.25 -6.92
CA VAL A 273 18.61 -7.61 -5.90
C VAL A 273 20.09 -7.84 -6.19
N VAL A 274 20.47 -9.09 -6.48
CA VAL A 274 21.86 -9.43 -6.84
C VAL A 274 22.30 -8.67 -8.09
N VAL A 275 21.46 -8.60 -9.13
CA VAL A 275 21.75 -7.83 -10.35
C VAL A 275 21.89 -6.34 -10.03
N GLY A 276 21.00 -5.77 -9.22
CA GLY A 276 21.09 -4.36 -8.79
C GLY A 276 22.39 -4.07 -8.05
N LEU A 277 22.78 -4.94 -7.10
CA LEU A 277 24.05 -4.83 -6.39
C LEU A 277 25.26 -4.98 -7.32
N ALA A 278 25.19 -5.87 -8.31
CA ALA A 278 26.27 -6.06 -9.28
C ALA A 278 26.42 -4.88 -10.25
N LEU A 279 25.31 -4.22 -10.62
CA LEU A 279 25.32 -3.04 -11.49
C LEU A 279 25.71 -1.76 -10.75
N ARG A 280 25.64 -1.75 -9.41
CA ARG A 280 25.92 -0.57 -8.61
C ARG A 280 27.32 0.01 -8.81
N PRO A 281 28.44 -0.76 -8.74
CA PRO A 281 29.77 -0.20 -8.95
C PRO A 281 29.92 0.43 -10.33
N PHE A 282 29.33 -0.19 -11.36
CA PHE A 282 29.33 0.35 -12.71
C PHE A 282 28.56 1.68 -12.78
N ALA A 283 27.40 1.75 -12.14
CA ALA A 283 26.64 3.00 -12.05
C ALA A 283 27.40 4.09 -11.30
N GLU A 284 28.12 3.74 -10.22
CA GLU A 284 28.97 4.66 -9.44
C GLU A 284 30.16 5.18 -10.28
N THR A 285 30.75 4.37 -11.15
CA THR A 285 31.84 4.84 -12.05
C THR A 285 31.38 5.83 -13.13
N LEU A 286 30.10 5.78 -13.51
CA LEU A 286 29.51 6.70 -14.50
C LEU A 286 28.99 8.00 -13.86
N ALA A 287 29.01 8.07 -12.54
CA ALA A 287 28.23 9.00 -11.74
C ALA A 287 29.12 10.08 -11.10
N ASP A 288 29.24 11.25 -11.73
CA ASP A 288 29.84 12.43 -11.09
C ASP A 288 28.76 13.28 -10.38
N GLY A 289 28.98 13.59 -9.09
CA GLY A 289 28.16 14.52 -8.31
C GLY A 289 26.70 14.08 -8.06
N ARG A 290 25.77 15.04 -7.90
CA ARG A 290 24.34 14.78 -7.60
C ARG A 290 23.60 14.04 -8.73
N ALA A 291 24.02 14.23 -9.98
CA ALA A 291 23.53 13.43 -11.10
C ALA A 291 23.85 11.94 -10.89
N GLY A 292 24.91 11.65 -10.14
CA GLY A 292 25.34 10.31 -9.80
C GLY A 292 24.33 9.49 -9.01
N SER A 293 23.71 10.04 -7.96
CA SER A 293 22.71 9.31 -7.18
C SER A 293 21.47 8.95 -8.01
N LEU A 294 21.03 9.85 -8.91
CA LEU A 294 19.93 9.56 -9.82
C LEU A 294 20.28 8.45 -10.83
N LEU A 295 21.53 8.44 -11.31
CA LEU A 295 22.03 7.42 -12.23
C LEU A 295 22.15 6.05 -11.55
N VAL A 296 22.61 6.01 -10.30
CA VAL A 296 22.60 4.79 -9.47
C VAL A 296 21.19 4.30 -9.23
N ILE A 297 20.24 5.18 -8.85
CA ILE A 297 18.83 4.80 -8.67
C ILE A 297 18.27 4.19 -9.96
N LEU A 298 18.55 4.80 -11.11
CA LEU A 298 18.05 4.33 -12.40
C LEU A 298 18.63 2.96 -12.79
N ILE A 299 19.96 2.81 -12.74
CA ILE A 299 20.66 1.62 -13.23
C ILE A 299 20.58 0.46 -12.22
N ALA A 300 20.84 0.70 -10.93
CA ALA A 300 20.89 -0.34 -9.91
C ALA A 300 19.52 -0.63 -9.27
N GLY A 301 18.55 0.27 -9.40
CA GLY A 301 17.20 0.10 -8.86
C GLY A 301 16.13 -0.10 -9.92
N VAL A 302 15.89 0.93 -10.76
CA VAL A 302 14.74 0.95 -11.68
C VAL A 302 14.85 -0.12 -12.76
N VAL A 303 16.00 -0.26 -13.42
CA VAL A 303 16.17 -1.22 -14.51
C VAL A 303 15.95 -2.68 -14.04
N PRO A 304 16.65 -3.18 -12.99
CA PRO A 304 16.39 -4.52 -12.46
C PRO A 304 14.95 -4.68 -11.95
N GLY A 305 14.38 -3.64 -11.34
CA GLY A 305 13.00 -3.63 -10.87
C GLY A 305 11.96 -3.81 -11.98
N LEU A 306 12.15 -3.14 -13.12
CA LEU A 306 11.27 -3.29 -14.29
C LEU A 306 11.39 -4.68 -14.93
N VAL A 307 12.61 -5.21 -15.03
CA VAL A 307 12.86 -6.58 -15.52
C VAL A 307 12.19 -7.59 -14.59
N TYR A 308 12.35 -7.44 -13.27
CA TYR A 308 11.70 -8.25 -12.26
C TYR A 308 10.18 -8.24 -12.42
N LEU A 309 9.57 -7.06 -12.52
CA LEU A 309 8.12 -6.93 -12.66
C LEU A 309 7.62 -7.61 -13.94
N ALA A 310 8.33 -7.46 -15.06
CA ALA A 310 7.98 -8.13 -16.32
C ALA A 310 8.03 -9.67 -16.19
N LEU A 311 9.03 -10.19 -15.47
CA LEU A 311 9.16 -11.64 -15.22
C LEU A 311 8.06 -12.17 -14.29
N VAL A 312 7.70 -11.42 -13.25
CA VAL A 312 6.59 -11.77 -12.34
C VAL A 312 5.26 -11.81 -13.10
N VAL A 313 4.98 -10.83 -13.95
CA VAL A 313 3.76 -10.82 -14.78
C VAL A 313 3.75 -12.02 -15.73
N ARG A 314 4.89 -12.37 -16.35
CA ARG A 314 5.01 -13.56 -17.22
C ARG A 314 4.80 -14.86 -16.43
N LEU A 315 5.38 -14.97 -15.23
CA LEU A 315 5.21 -16.13 -14.34
C LEU A 315 3.74 -16.35 -14.00
N LEU A 316 3.02 -15.28 -13.67
CA LEU A 316 1.60 -15.36 -13.30
C LEU A 316 0.70 -15.68 -14.49
N ARG A 317 1.01 -15.17 -15.68
CA ARG A 317 0.30 -15.54 -16.92
C ARG A 317 0.44 -17.03 -17.26
N ARG A 318 1.61 -17.63 -16.96
CA ARG A 318 1.87 -19.06 -17.21
C ARG A 318 1.32 -19.98 -16.12
N GLY A 319 1.24 -19.50 -14.88
CA GLY A 319 0.78 -20.29 -13.73
C GLY A 319 -0.74 -20.29 -13.52
N ALA A 320 -1.48 -19.41 -14.19
CA ALA A 320 -2.94 -19.38 -14.10
C ALA A 320 -3.55 -20.29 -15.17
N PRO A 321 -4.22 -21.41 -14.82
CA PRO A 321 -5.39 -21.79 -15.58
C PRO A 321 -6.37 -20.65 -15.37
N LEU A 322 -6.39 -19.68 -16.28
CA LEU A 322 -7.52 -18.78 -16.41
C LEU A 322 -8.68 -19.70 -16.78
N THR A 323 -9.38 -20.23 -15.79
CA THR A 323 -10.70 -20.81 -15.98
C THR A 323 -11.46 -19.72 -16.71
N ARG A 324 -11.65 -19.92 -18.02
CA ARG A 324 -12.45 -18.99 -18.83
C ARG A 324 -13.77 -18.86 -18.08
N PRO A 325 -14.15 -17.67 -17.62
CA PRO A 325 -15.46 -17.47 -17.03
C PRO A 325 -16.47 -17.63 -18.18
N GLY A 326 -16.96 -18.85 -18.41
CA GLY A 326 -17.84 -19.12 -19.54
C GLY A 326 -18.08 -20.57 -19.96
N SER A 327 -17.61 -21.60 -19.24
CA SER A 327 -18.00 -22.99 -19.53
C SER A 327 -18.65 -23.68 -18.33
N VAL A 328 -19.42 -22.93 -17.54
CA VAL A 328 -20.50 -23.55 -16.78
C VAL A 328 -21.69 -23.52 -17.73
N ASP A 329 -21.83 -24.62 -18.45
CA ASP A 329 -22.94 -24.88 -19.35
C ASP A 329 -24.26 -24.59 -18.63
N ALA A 330 -25.09 -23.77 -19.27
CA ALA A 330 -26.52 -23.69 -19.06
C ALA A 330 -27.21 -24.75 -19.93
#